data_AF-A0A1V5R433-F1
#
_entry.id   AF-A0A1V5R433-F1
#
_cell.length_a   1.000
_cell.length_b   1.000
_cell.length_c   1.000
_cell.angle_alpha   90.00
_cell.angle_beta   90.00
_cell.angle_gamma   90.00
#
_symmetry.space_group_name_H-M   'P 1'
#
loop_
_entity.id
_entity.type
_entity.pdbx_description
1 polymer ?
#
loop_
_entity_poly.entity_id
_entity_poly.type
_entity_poly.pdbx_seq_one_letter_code
_entity_poly.pdbx_strand_id
1 'polypeptide(L)'
;MSGILKKYGKHLASFAILAILLVPLAVGAQTLGNTVSGENSQLGKSQLGTTFGANTDQNALAKMIGAGVNVVLGMLGLILVVLIIYAGFIWTTAQGDSKKVDKAKDMIKQAVIGLIIVFAAYAIAQFVMINLANVASGNTTG
;
A
#
# COMPACT_ATOMS: atom_id res chain seq x y z
N MET A 1 28.57 19.85 -17.69
CA MET A 1 27.57 19.91 -16.58
C MET A 1 26.96 18.54 -16.26
N SER A 2 27.74 17.43 -16.22
CA SER A 2 27.19 16.07 -15.97
C SER A 2 27.68 15.40 -14.67
N GLY A 3 28.57 16.04 -13.91
CA GLY A 3 29.15 15.45 -12.69
C GLY A 3 28.17 15.36 -11.51
N ILE A 4 27.13 16.19 -11.49
CA ILE A 4 26.25 16.39 -10.34
C ILE A 4 25.10 15.37 -10.33
N LEU A 5 24.57 15.03 -11.52
CA LEU A 5 23.45 14.09 -11.70
C LEU A 5 23.85 12.64 -11.35
N LYS A 6 25.10 12.24 -11.65
CA LYS A 6 25.61 10.89 -11.30
C LYS A 6 25.95 10.76 -9.81
N LYS A 7 26.24 11.89 -9.14
CA LYS A 7 26.56 11.96 -7.71
C LYS A 7 25.29 11.80 -6.85
N TYR A 8 24.19 12.45 -7.23
CA TYR A 8 22.93 12.38 -6.47
C TYR A 8 22.09 11.11 -6.72
N GLY A 9 22.26 10.42 -7.85
CA GLY A 9 21.58 9.14 -8.10
C GLY A 9 21.91 8.04 -7.08
N LYS A 10 23.15 7.99 -6.58
CA LYS A 10 23.56 7.03 -5.54
C LYS A 10 22.94 7.36 -4.17
N HIS A 11 22.79 8.65 -3.87
CA HIS A 11 22.17 9.11 -2.61
C HIS A 11 20.65 8.97 -2.64
N LEU A 12 20.00 9.13 -3.80
CA LEU A 12 18.56 8.86 -3.96
C LEU A 12 18.23 7.38 -3.74
N ALA A 13 19.04 6.47 -4.28
CA ALA A 13 18.90 5.04 -4.03
C ALA A 13 19.12 4.70 -2.54
N SER A 14 20.12 5.30 -1.89
CA SER A 14 20.35 5.14 -0.45
C SER A 14 19.19 5.69 0.39
N PHE A 15 18.58 6.81 -0.02
CA PHE A 15 17.43 7.39 0.66
C PHE A 15 16.18 6.52 0.48
N ALA A 16 15.99 5.94 -0.71
CA ALA A 16 14.92 4.97 -0.96
C ALA A 16 15.11 3.69 -0.13
N ILE A 17 16.34 3.21 0.03
CA ILE A 17 16.65 2.05 0.88
C ILE A 17 16.42 2.37 2.36
N LEU A 18 16.81 3.56 2.82
CA LEU A 18 16.55 4.02 4.18
C LEU A 18 15.03 4.16 4.44
N ALA A 19 14.27 4.67 3.46
CA ALA A 19 12.82 4.74 3.52
C ALA A 19 12.19 3.34 3.58
N ILE A 20 12.66 2.39 2.76
CA ILE A 20 12.23 0.98 2.79
C ILE A 20 12.53 0.33 4.15
N LEU A 21 13.64 0.70 4.80
CA LEU A 21 14.01 0.20 6.13
C LEU A 21 13.22 0.88 7.27
N LEU A 22 12.65 2.07 7.02
CA LEU A 22 11.76 2.79 7.94
C LEU A 22 10.27 2.41 7.78
N VAL A 23 9.85 1.90 6.61
CA VAL A 23 8.47 1.45 6.34
C VAL A 23 7.92 0.46 7.38
N PRO A 24 8.70 -0.49 7.94
CA PRO A 24 8.23 -1.37 9.02
C PRO A 24 7.77 -0.62 10.27
N LEU A 25 8.31 0.57 10.55
CA LEU A 25 7.90 1.40 11.69
C LEU A 25 6.56 2.10 11.44
N ALA A 26 6.26 2.47 10.20
CA ALA A 26 4.97 3.06 9.82
C ALA A 26 3.83 2.02 9.81
N VAL A 27 4.14 0.74 9.55
CA VAL A 27 3.21 -0.39 9.65
C VAL A 27 2.83 -0.68 11.12
N GLY A 28 3.73 -0.40 12.06
CA GLY A 28 3.48 -0.57 13.50
C GLY A 28 2.61 0.51 14.17
N ALA A 29 2.24 1.59 13.45
CA ALA A 29 1.54 2.74 14.03
C ALA A 29 -0.01 2.65 14.00
N GLN A 30 -0.58 1.59 13.41
CA GLN A 30 -2.03 1.46 13.30
C GLN A 30 -2.69 0.88 14.57
N THR A 31 -2.51 1.53 15.72
CA THR A 31 -3.34 1.23 16.92
C THR A 31 -4.33 2.33 17.30
N LEU A 32 -4.29 3.51 16.68
CA LEU A 32 -5.11 4.67 17.08
C LEU A 32 -6.38 4.87 16.25
N GLY A 33 -7.16 3.81 16.04
CA GLY A 33 -8.44 3.91 15.33
C GLY A 33 -9.61 3.10 15.87
N ASN A 34 -9.40 2.19 16.84
CA ASN A 34 -10.46 1.26 17.24
C ASN A 34 -10.70 1.15 18.76
N THR A 35 -10.40 2.22 19.49
CA THR A 35 -10.96 2.47 20.84
C THR A 35 -11.96 3.62 20.63
N VAL A 36 -13.22 3.38 20.30
CA VAL A 36 -14.33 3.08 21.21
C VAL A 36 -15.41 2.43 20.33
N SER A 37 -15.87 1.22 20.59
CA SER A 37 -17.19 0.96 21.23
C SER A 37 -17.32 -0.56 21.41
N GLY A 38 -17.58 -1.02 22.63
CA GLY A 38 -17.96 -2.41 22.90
C GLY A 38 -16.89 -3.19 23.67
N GLU A 39 -17.11 -3.24 24.97
CA GLU A 39 -16.48 -4.06 26.00
C GLU A 39 -15.87 -5.38 25.51
N ASN A 40 -14.55 -5.53 25.68
CA ASN A 40 -13.88 -6.65 26.35
C ASN A 40 -12.36 -6.48 26.23
N SER A 41 -11.74 -6.24 27.39
CA SER A 41 -10.32 -6.03 27.67
C SER A 41 -9.33 -6.83 26.81
N GLN A 42 -8.58 -6.14 25.94
CA GLN A 42 -7.22 -6.54 25.53
C GLN A 42 -6.27 -5.34 25.54
N LEU A 43 -6.34 -4.58 26.65
CA LEU A 43 -5.28 -3.66 27.06
C LEU A 43 -4.00 -4.48 27.29
N GLY A 44 -3.04 -4.42 26.36
CA GLY A 44 -1.67 -4.90 26.62
C GLY A 44 -1.11 -5.97 25.68
N LYS A 45 -1.80 -6.40 24.63
CA LYS A 45 -1.11 -7.10 23.53
C LYS A 45 -0.62 -6.07 22.53
N SER A 46 0.66 -5.74 22.63
CA SER A 46 1.42 -5.08 21.56
C SER A 46 0.97 -5.66 20.22
N GLN A 47 0.44 -4.81 19.34
CA GLN A 47 -0.05 -5.21 18.01
C GLN A 47 1.05 -5.86 17.14
N LEU A 48 2.30 -5.89 17.60
CA LEU A 48 3.37 -6.70 17.02
C LEU A 48 3.17 -8.21 17.24
N GLY A 49 2.49 -8.65 18.30
CA GLY A 49 2.26 -10.08 18.59
C GLY A 49 1.05 -10.70 17.87
N THR A 50 0.15 -9.88 17.35
CA THR A 50 -1.04 -10.36 16.60
C THR A 50 -0.81 -10.41 15.09
N THR A 51 0.22 -9.74 14.60
CA THR A 51 0.60 -9.70 13.18
C THR A 51 1.63 -10.79 12.84
N PHE A 52 2.46 -11.18 13.81
CA PHE A 52 3.36 -12.32 13.70
C PHE A 52 2.99 -13.39 14.75
N GLY A 53 1.97 -14.18 14.43
CA GLY A 53 1.88 -15.57 14.90
C GLY A 53 1.75 -15.83 16.41
N ALA A 54 0.87 -15.14 17.14
CA ALA A 54 0.55 -15.55 18.51
C ALA A 54 -0.93 -15.41 18.89
N ASN A 55 -1.86 -15.87 18.06
CA ASN A 55 -3.15 -16.38 18.56
C ASN A 55 -3.63 -17.50 17.62
N THR A 56 -3.88 -18.68 18.18
CA THR A 56 -4.46 -19.86 17.54
C THR A 56 -5.95 -19.66 17.27
N ASP A 57 -6.32 -18.52 16.69
CA ASP A 57 -7.69 -18.19 16.34
C ASP A 57 -7.90 -18.42 14.84
N GLN A 58 -9.07 -18.93 14.47
CA GLN A 58 -9.49 -19.24 13.10
C GLN A 58 -9.40 -18.04 12.13
N ASN A 59 -9.24 -16.82 12.67
CA ASN A 59 -9.05 -15.57 11.93
C ASN A 59 -7.58 -15.11 11.80
N ALA A 60 -6.61 -15.87 12.33
CA ALA A 60 -5.19 -15.54 12.24
C ALA A 60 -4.72 -15.50 10.79
N LEU A 61 -5.19 -16.45 9.95
CA LEU A 61 -4.87 -16.46 8.53
C LEU A 61 -5.41 -15.22 7.82
N ALA A 62 -6.67 -14.84 8.07
CA ALA A 62 -7.28 -13.66 7.48
C ALA A 62 -6.55 -12.37 7.91
N LYS A 63 -6.14 -12.27 9.18
CA LYS A 63 -5.38 -11.12 9.70
C LYS A 63 -3.96 -11.04 9.12
N MET A 64 -3.26 -12.17 8.99
CA MET A 64 -1.93 -12.21 8.37
C MET A 64 -1.99 -11.86 6.89
N ILE A 65 -3.00 -12.33 6.17
CA ILE A 65 -3.23 -11.98 4.76
C ILE A 65 -3.58 -10.48 4.66
N GLY A 66 -4.49 -9.97 5.48
CA GLY A 66 -4.86 -8.54 5.49
C GLY A 66 -3.68 -7.62 5.79
N ALA A 67 -2.82 -7.99 6.74
CA ALA A 67 -1.59 -7.26 7.04
C ALA A 67 -0.59 -7.31 5.85
N GLY A 68 -0.40 -8.48 5.24
CA GLY A 68 0.45 -8.63 4.05
C GLY A 68 -0.05 -7.80 2.87
N VAL A 69 -1.37 -7.81 2.61
CA VAL A 69 -2.00 -7.02 1.55
C VAL A 69 -1.80 -5.53 1.80
N ASN A 70 -2.00 -5.02 3.01
CA ASN A 70 -1.78 -3.60 3.32
C ASN A 70 -0.33 -3.16 3.11
N VAL A 71 0.65 -3.99 3.49
CA VAL A 71 2.07 -3.70 3.26
C VAL A 71 2.40 -3.64 1.77
N VAL A 72 1.90 -4.63 1.02
CA VAL A 72 2.13 -4.72 -0.43
C VAL A 72 1.44 -3.56 -1.15
N LEU A 73 0.20 -3.20 -0.79
CA LEU A 73 -0.53 -2.07 -1.36
C LEU A 73 0.15 -0.73 -1.08
N GLY A 74 0.67 -0.52 0.14
CA GLY A 74 1.43 0.70 0.46
C GLY A 74 2.71 0.83 -0.35
N MET A 75 3.46 -0.28 -0.49
CA MET A 75 4.68 -0.33 -1.31
C MET A 75 4.37 -0.10 -2.80
N LEU A 76 3.33 -0.74 -3.34
CA LEU A 76 2.88 -0.56 -4.72
C LEU A 76 2.42 0.88 -4.98
N GLY A 77 1.67 1.48 -4.06
CA GLY A 77 1.23 2.87 -4.15
C GLY A 77 2.40 3.84 -4.26
N LEU A 78 3.42 3.67 -3.40
CA LEU A 78 4.65 4.47 -3.46
C LEU A 78 5.37 4.32 -4.81
N ILE A 79 5.52 3.09 -5.30
CA ILE A 79 6.17 2.80 -6.59
C ILE A 79 5.39 3.47 -7.74
N LEU A 80 4.06 3.39 -7.74
CA LEU A 80 3.21 4.03 -8.75
C LEU A 80 3.40 5.54 -8.80
N VAL A 81 3.47 6.20 -7.64
CA VAL A 81 3.72 7.65 -7.56
C VAL A 81 5.08 8.01 -8.15
N VAL A 82 6.13 7.26 -7.80
CA VAL A 82 7.48 7.47 -8.36
C VAL A 82 7.49 7.28 -9.89
N LEU A 83 6.74 6.30 -10.40
CA LEU A 83 6.64 6.02 -11.83
C LEU A 83 5.93 7.16 -12.57
N ILE A 84 4.86 7.73 -12.00
CA ILE A 84 4.16 8.90 -12.55
C ILE A 84 5.10 10.11 -12.61
N ILE A 85 5.87 10.37 -11.55
CA ILE A 85 6.86 11.45 -11.51
C ILE A 85 7.92 11.25 -12.60
N TYR A 86 8.45 10.03 -12.74
CA TYR A 86 9.44 9.70 -13.77
C TYR A 86 8.87 9.89 -15.19
N ALA A 87 7.64 9.45 -15.44
CA ALA A 87 6.95 9.66 -16.71
C ALA A 87 6.74 11.16 -16.99
N GLY A 88 6.40 11.95 -15.97
CA GLY A 88 6.27 13.40 -16.04
C GLY A 88 7.58 14.10 -16.40
N PHE A 89 8.72 13.64 -15.87
CA PHE A 89 10.04 14.14 -16.26
C PHE A 89 10.37 13.85 -17.72
N ILE A 90 10.00 12.67 -18.24
CA ILE A 90 10.18 12.34 -19.66
C ILE A 90 9.29 13.23 -20.53
N TRP A 91 8.04 13.44 -20.13
CA TRP A 91 7.09 14.28 -20.88
C TRP A 91 7.58 15.73 -20.99
N THR A 92 8.10 16.29 -19.90
CA THR A 92 8.63 17.66 -19.85
C THR A 92 9.99 17.81 -20.56
N THR A 93 10.83 16.78 -20.53
CA THR A 93 12.15 16.79 -21.18
C THR A 93 12.09 16.44 -22.67
N ALA A 94 10.92 16.09 -23.21
CA ALA A 94 10.75 15.65 -24.59
C ALA A 94 11.10 16.73 -25.64
N GLN A 95 11.13 18.03 -25.28
CA GLN A 95 11.59 19.14 -26.15
C GLN A 95 10.97 19.14 -27.57
N GLY A 96 9.75 18.62 -27.74
CA GLY A 96 9.06 18.53 -29.04
C GLY A 96 9.26 17.23 -29.81
N ASP A 97 10.03 16.26 -29.30
CA ASP A 97 10.13 14.90 -29.85
C ASP A 97 8.83 14.12 -29.57
N SER A 98 8.02 13.94 -30.61
CA SER A 98 6.72 13.25 -30.54
C SER A 98 6.84 11.83 -29.98
N LYS A 99 7.92 11.10 -30.28
CA LYS A 99 8.11 9.73 -29.78
C LYS A 99 8.28 9.70 -28.27
N LYS A 100 8.99 10.68 -27.70
CA LYS A 100 9.17 10.78 -26.24
C LYS A 100 7.90 11.23 -25.54
N VAL A 101 7.14 12.13 -26.16
CA VAL A 101 5.83 12.56 -25.66
C VAL A 101 4.85 11.39 -25.63
N ASP A 102 4.76 10.61 -26.71
CA ASP A 102 3.84 9.47 -26.78
C ASP A 102 4.24 8.36 -25.81
N LYS A 103 5.55 8.07 -25.71
CA LYS A 103 6.05 7.12 -24.72
C LYS A 103 5.73 7.53 -23.27
N ALA A 104 5.86 8.81 -22.95
CA ALA A 104 5.51 9.32 -21.61
C ALA A 104 4.00 9.22 -21.34
N LYS A 105 3.17 9.57 -22.33
CA LYS A 105 1.70 9.43 -22.23
C LYS A 105 1.29 7.99 -22.02
N ASP A 106 1.89 7.05 -22.74
CA ASP A 106 1.55 5.63 -22.59
C ASP A 106 1.99 5.09 -21.23
N MET A 107 3.14 5.53 -20.71
CA MET A 107 3.58 5.19 -19.35
C MET A 107 2.60 5.74 -18.28
N ILE A 108 2.12 6.97 -18.46
CA ILE A 108 1.10 7.55 -17.55
C ILE A 108 -0.21 6.76 -17.64
N LYS A 109 -0.70 6.42 -18.84
CA LYS A 109 -1.91 5.60 -19.01
C LYS A 109 -1.79 4.26 -18.28
N GLN A 110 -0.68 3.56 -18.46
CA GLN A 110 -0.42 2.28 -17.81
C GLN A 110 -0.37 2.42 -16.27
N ALA A 111 0.26 3.47 -15.76
CA ALA A 111 0.28 3.75 -14.32
C ALA A 111 -1.13 4.04 -13.75
N VAL A 112 -1.94 4.82 -14.47
CA VAL A 112 -3.32 5.13 -14.07
C VAL A 112 -4.19 3.87 -14.08
N ILE A 113 -4.06 3.01 -15.08
CA ILE A 113 -4.79 1.73 -15.14
C ILE A 113 -4.41 0.83 -13.97
N GLY A 114 -3.12 0.75 -13.64
CA GLY A 114 -2.65 0.02 -12.45
C GLY A 114 -3.25 0.57 -11.15
N LEU A 115 -3.32 1.89 -11.00
CA LEU A 115 -3.93 2.54 -9.85
C LEU A 115 -5.43 2.20 -9.71
N ILE A 116 -6.16 2.24 -10.83
CA ILE A 116 -7.60 1.90 -10.86
C ILE A 116 -7.81 0.44 -10.43
N ILE A 117 -6.98 -0.49 -10.91
CA ILE A 117 -7.08 -1.91 -10.54
C ILE A 117 -6.88 -2.11 -9.03
N VAL A 118 -5.92 -1.42 -8.43
CA VAL A 118 -5.68 -1.51 -6.97
C VAL A 118 -6.89 -1.00 -6.19
N PHE A 119 -7.46 0.15 -6.59
CA PHE A 119 -8.67 0.68 -5.95
C PHE A 119 -9.87 -0.25 -6.12
N ALA A 120 -10.05 -0.81 -7.32
CA ALA A 120 -11.13 -1.76 -7.59
C ALA A 120 -10.98 -3.03 -6.75
N ALA A 121 -9.76 -3.58 -6.65
CA ALA A 121 -9.49 -4.76 -5.83
C ALA A 121 -9.80 -4.52 -4.35
N TYR A 122 -9.42 -3.36 -3.81
CA TYR A 122 -9.74 -2.97 -2.43
C TYR A 122 -11.25 -2.83 -2.21
N ALA A 123 -11.95 -2.14 -3.12
CA ALA A 123 -13.39 -1.96 -3.04
C ALA A 123 -14.14 -3.31 -3.09
N ILE A 124 -13.74 -4.21 -3.97
CA ILE A 124 -14.33 -5.55 -4.08
C ILE A 124 -14.05 -6.38 -2.82
N ALA A 125 -12.82 -6.36 -2.30
CA ALA A 125 -12.47 -7.09 -1.08
C ALA A 125 -13.32 -6.62 0.11
N GLN A 126 -13.49 -5.30 0.26
CA GLN A 126 -14.33 -4.72 1.30
C GLN A 126 -15.80 -5.09 1.10
N PHE A 127 -16.30 -5.04 -0.13
CA PHE A 127 -17.67 -5.45 -0.46
C PHE A 127 -17.92 -6.91 -0.06
N VAL A 128 -17.01 -7.83 -0.42
CA VAL A 128 -17.12 -9.24 -0.07
C VAL A 128 -17.10 -9.45 1.45
N MET A 129 -16.20 -8.78 2.17
CA MET A 129 -16.15 -8.87 3.64
C MET A 129 -17.42 -8.37 4.32
N ILE A 130 -17.98 -7.25 3.88
CA ILE A 130 -19.23 -6.71 4.41
C ILE A 130 -20.39 -7.69 4.19
N ASN A 131 -20.52 -8.24 2.99
CA ASN A 131 -21.58 -9.21 2.69
C ASN A 131 -21.44 -10.49 3.51
N LEU A 132 -20.21 -11.01 3.67
CA LEU A 132 -19.93 -12.16 4.53
C LEU A 132 -20.26 -11.87 6.01
N ALA A 133 -19.90 -10.70 6.52
CA ALA A 133 -20.20 -10.30 7.89
C ALA A 133 -21.72 -10.18 8.14
N ASN A 134 -22.46 -9.63 7.18
CA ASN A 134 -23.91 -9.51 7.25
C ASN A 134 -24.60 -10.89 7.24
N VAL A 135 -24.15 -11.83 6.40
CA VAL A 135 -24.67 -13.21 6.37
C VAL A 135 -24.33 -13.96 7.66
N ALA A 136 -23.11 -13.80 8.19
CA ALA A 136 -22.69 -14.43 9.44
C ALA A 136 -23.49 -13.91 10.66
N SER A 137 -23.83 -12.61 10.68
CA SER A 137 -24.60 -11.99 11.78
C SER A 137 -26.10 -12.31 11.72
N GLY A 138 -26.62 -12.66 10.54
CA GLY A 138 -28.03 -13.05 10.36
C GLY A 138 -28.38 -14.46 10.85
N ASN A 139 -27.37 -15.30 11.15
CA ASN A 139 -27.56 -16.70 11.53
C ASN A 139 -27.54 -16.94 13.06
N THR A 140 -27.44 -15.88 13.87
CA THR A 140 -27.34 -15.94 15.35
C THR A 140 -28.57 -15.40 16.09
N THR A 141 -29.65 -15.04 15.40
CA THR A 141 -30.95 -14.73 16.04
C THR A 141 -31.99 -15.75 15.60
N GLY A 142 -31.95 -16.92 16.25
CA GLY A 142 -33.03 -17.90 16.28
C GLY A 142 -33.52 -18.04 17.70
#